data_AF-A0A3D3P7A8-F1
#
_entry.id   AF-A0A3D3P7A8-F1
#
_cell.length_a   1.000
_cell.length_b   1.000
_cell.length_c   1.000
_cell.angle_alpha   90.00
_cell.angle_beta   90.00
_cell.angle_gamma   90.00
#
_symmetry.space_group_name_H-M   'P 1'
#
loop_
_entity.id
_entity.type
_entity.pdbx_description
1 polymer ?
#
loop_
_entity_poly.entity_id
_entity_poly.type
_entity_poly.pdbx_seq_one_letter_code
_entity_poly.pdbx_strand_id
1 'polypeptide(L)' 'MSNYNLSHLNQLEAEAIFILRETAAQFENPGLLFSAGKDS' A
#
# COMPACT_ATOMS: atom_id res chain seq x y z
N MET A 1 -18.73 -18.58 12.45
CA MET A 1 -17.72 -17.93 11.61
C MET A 1 -17.50 -16.54 12.15
N SER A 2 -16.26 -16.16 12.48
CA SER A 2 -15.93 -14.76 12.78
C SER A 2 -16.12 -13.95 11.51
N ASN A 3 -16.96 -12.91 11.55
CA ASN A 3 -17.09 -11.98 10.43
C ASN A 3 -15.75 -11.25 10.27
N TYR A 4 -15.05 -11.51 9.16
CA TYR A 4 -13.84 -10.79 8.81
C TYR A 4 -14.22 -9.38 8.37
N ASN A 5 -14.28 -8.46 9.33
CA ASN A 5 -14.48 -7.04 9.09
C ASN A 5 -13.16 -6.32 9.35
N LEU A 6 -12.56 -5.79 8.29
CA LEU A 6 -11.44 -4.88 8.42
C LEU A 6 -11.95 -3.52 8.91
N SER A 7 -11.15 -2.86 9.76
CA SER A 7 -11.36 -1.44 10.00
C SER A 7 -11.08 -0.66 8.71
N HIS A 8 -11.64 0.55 8.60
CA HIS A 8 -11.40 1.40 7.44
C HIS A 8 -9.90 1.64 7.18
N LEU A 9 -9.11 1.91 8.22
CA LEU A 9 -7.66 2.13 8.09
C LEU A 9 -6.91 0.85 7.68
N ASN A 10 -7.30 -0.32 8.21
CA ASN A 10 -6.67 -1.58 7.82
C ASN A 10 -6.97 -1.92 6.35
N GLN A 11 -8.15 -1.55 5.86
CA GLN A 11 -8.46 -1.69 4.44
C GLN A 11 -7.57 -0.78 3.58
N LEU A 12 -7.45 0.50 3.92
CA LEU A 12 -6.60 1.44 3.19
C LEU A 12 -5.12 1.02 3.20
N GLU A 13 -4.62 0.52 4.33
CA GLU A 13 -3.26 0.00 4.45
C GLU A 13 -3.05 -1.23 3.55
N ALA A 14 -3.99 -2.17 3.54
CA ALA A 14 -3.91 -3.36 2.69
C ALA A 14 -3.91 -2.98 1.20
N GLU A 15 -4.75 -2.03 0.80
CA GLU A 15 -4.80 -1.52 -0.58
C GLU A 15 -3.50 -0.80 -0.97
N ALA A 16 -2.94 0.03 -0.09
CA ALA A 16 -1.66 0.71 -0.33
C ALA A 16 -0.50 -0.29 -0.49
N ILE A 17 -0.42 -1.30 0.39
CA ILE A 17 0.59 -2.37 0.31
C ILE A 17 0.43 -3.16 -0.99
N PHE A 18 -0.80 -3.49 -1.38
CA PHE A 18 -1.07 -4.19 -2.62
C PHE A 18 -0.52 -3.42 -3.83
N ILE A 19 -0.81 -2.12 -3.94
CA ILE A 19 -0.32 -1.27 -5.02
C ILE A 19 1.21 -1.22 -5.07
N LEU A 20 1.86 -1.05 -3.91
CA LEU A 20 3.32 -1.02 -3.83
C LEU A 20 3.95 -2.34 -4.27
N ARG A 21 3.35 -3.48 -3.91
CA ARG A 21 3.82 -4.82 -4.31
C ARG A 21 3.67 -5.06 -5.79
N GLU A 22 2.51 -4.73 -6.37
CA GLU A 22 2.29 -4.86 -7.81
C GLU A 22 3.24 -3.96 -8.59
N THR A 23 3.46 -2.72 -8.14
CA THR A 23 4.44 -1.81 -8.76
C THR A 23 5.85 -2.40 -8.71
N ALA A 24 6.27 -2.97 -7.57
CA ALA A 24 7.57 -3.62 -7.46
C ALA A 24 7.69 -4.89 -8.33
N ALA A 25 6.59 -5.60 -8.59
CA ALA A 25 6.58 -6.81 -9.41
C ALA A 25 6.59 -6.53 -10.92
N GLN A 26 5.98 -5.43 -11.36
CA GLN A 26 5.80 -5.12 -12.79
C GLN A 26 6.95 -4.32 -13.41
N PHE A 27 7.74 -3.61 -12.61
CA PHE A 27 8.79 -2.71 -13.10
C PHE A 27 10.19 -3.17 -12.67
N GLU A 28 11.16 -3.09 -13.58
CA GLU A 28 12.55 -3.47 -13.30
C GLU A 28 13.28 -2.51 -12.35
N ASN A 29 12.94 -1.21 -12.41
CA ASN A 29 13.58 -0.16 -11.60
C ASN A 29 12.53 0.84 -11.05
N PRO A 30 11.67 0.43 -10.10
CA PRO A 30 10.74 1.35 -9.47
C PRO A 30 11.49 2.36 -8.57
N GLY A 31 11.02 3.61 -8.56
CA GLY A 31 11.55 4.67 -7.70
C GLY A 31 10.51 5.16 -6.71
N LEU A 32 10.93 5.48 -5.49
CA LEU A 32 10.09 6.11 -4.46
C LEU A 32 10.45 7.60 -4.36
N LEU A 33 9.51 8.48 -4.72
CA LEU A 33 9.68 9.92 -4.61
C LEU A 33 9.32 10.38 -3.19
N PHE A 34 10.33 10.43 -2.32
CA PHE A 34 10.16 10.80 -0.91
C PHE A 34 10.48 12.28 -0.67
N SER A 35 9.52 13.03 -0.13
CA SER A 35 9.66 14.48 0.16
C SER A 35 9.88 14.81 1.64
N ALA A 36 9.87 13.81 2.52
CA ALA A 36 9.81 13.96 3.99
C ALA A 36 8.57 14.73 4.52
N GLY A 37 7.55 14.95 3.68
CA GLY A 37 6.23 15.43 4.10
C GLY A 37 5.38 14.34 4.75
N LYS A 38 4.25 14.72 5.36
CA LYS A 38 3.33 13.80 6.06
C LYS A 38 2.85 12.62 5.20
N ASP A 39 2.59 12.87 3.93
CA ASP A 39 1.91 11.93 3.03
C ASP A 39 2.87 11.23 2.05
N SER A 40 4.16 11.57 2.11
CA SER A 40 5.19 11.09 1.16
C SER A 40 6.09 10.02 1.75
#